data_AF-A0A2D5PKM1-F1
#
_entry.id   AF-A0A2D5PKM1-F1
#
_cell.length_a   1.000
_cell.length_b   1.000
_cell.length_c   1.000
_cell.angle_alpha   90.00
_cell.angle_beta   90.00
_cell.angle_gamma   90.00
#
_symmetry.space_group_name_H-M   'P 1'
#
loop_
_entity.id
_entity.type
_entity.pdbx_description
1 polymer ?
#
loop_
_entity_poly.entity_id
_entity_poly.type
_entity_poly.pdbx_seq_one_letter_code
_entity_poly.pdbx_strand_id
1 'polypeptide(L)'
;MRTLQALAAALVMVISGCDQGLQGDVRDLGEAIQHCREYSKKVLISDVVISVDQLSTREQGGYYKVFLNLDNQHKHGYASCEVDMSGLIVNYSAPGFHKNTGAFSQFSNN
;
A
#
# COMPACT_ATOMS: atom_id res chain seq x y z
N MET A 1 -36.82 -38.03 -34.01
CA MET A 1 -37.29 -36.77 -33.38
C MET A 1 -36.36 -36.47 -32.22
N ARG A 2 -35.69 -35.31 -32.27
CA ARG A 2 -34.65 -34.86 -31.32
C ARG A 2 -35.30 -33.98 -30.25
N THR A 3 -35.25 -34.39 -29.00
CA THR A 3 -35.59 -33.62 -27.78
C THR A 3 -35.00 -34.44 -26.62
N LEU A 4 -34.33 -33.94 -25.59
CA LEU A 4 -34.30 -32.63 -24.97
C LEU A 4 -32.85 -32.28 -24.56
N GLN A 5 -32.47 -31.02 -24.74
CA GLN A 5 -31.33 -30.42 -24.05
C GLN A 5 -31.71 -30.22 -22.58
N ALA A 6 -31.01 -30.89 -21.66
CA ALA A 6 -31.05 -30.54 -20.25
C ALA A 6 -30.04 -29.41 -20.01
N LEU A 7 -30.55 -28.19 -19.87
CA LEU A 7 -29.84 -27.08 -19.25
C LEU A 7 -29.53 -27.45 -17.79
N ALA A 8 -28.26 -27.67 -17.47
CA ALA A 8 -27.74 -27.59 -16.11
C ALA A 8 -26.79 -26.39 -16.09
N ALA A 9 -27.30 -25.24 -15.64
CA ALA A 9 -27.13 -24.77 -14.26
C ALA A 9 -25.78 -24.07 -14.08
N ALA A 10 -25.87 -22.74 -14.20
CA ALA A 10 -25.07 -21.71 -13.57
C ALA A 10 -23.97 -22.20 -12.61
N LEU A 11 -22.72 -21.93 -13.00
CA LEU A 11 -21.67 -21.63 -12.04
C LEU A 11 -21.06 -20.28 -12.43
N VAL A 12 -21.77 -19.21 -12.12
CA VAL A 12 -21.17 -17.88 -12.03
C VAL A 12 -20.23 -17.95 -10.84
N MET A 13 -18.95 -18.25 -11.11
CA MET A 13 -17.90 -18.06 -10.12
C MET A 13 -17.85 -16.55 -9.88
N VAL A 14 -18.51 -16.14 -8.79
CA VAL A 14 -18.29 -14.88 -8.14
C VAL A 14 -16.83 -14.90 -7.69
N ILE A 15 -15.93 -14.46 -8.58
CA ILE A 15 -14.60 -14.03 -8.20
C ILE A 15 -14.83 -12.86 -7.24
N SER A 16 -14.90 -13.25 -5.97
CA SER A 16 -14.77 -12.36 -4.84
C SER A 16 -13.41 -11.72 -5.02
N GLY A 17 -13.38 -10.54 -5.63
CA GLY A 17 -12.26 -9.62 -5.53
C GLY A 17 -12.15 -9.25 -4.07
N CYS A 18 -11.59 -10.15 -3.26
CA CYS A 18 -10.99 -9.78 -2.00
C CYS A 18 -9.98 -8.71 -2.34
N ASP A 19 -10.20 -7.50 -1.85
CA ASP A 19 -9.20 -6.46 -1.74
C ASP A 19 -8.03 -7.11 -0.97
N GLN A 20 -7.08 -7.71 -1.69
CA GLN A 20 -5.80 -8.18 -1.16
C GLN A 20 -4.99 -6.93 -0.84
N GLY A 21 -5.46 -6.18 0.15
CA GLY A 21 -4.84 -4.96 0.62
C GLY A 21 -3.50 -5.31 1.24
N LEU A 22 -2.45 -5.27 0.41
CA LEU A 22 -1.07 -5.04 0.81
C LEU A 22 -0.44 -6.09 1.75
N GLN A 23 -0.99 -7.30 1.85
CA GLN A 23 -0.44 -8.36 2.70
C GLN A 23 0.04 -9.53 1.84
N GLY A 24 1.35 -9.73 1.83
CA GLY A 24 2.07 -10.74 1.07
C GLY A 24 3.54 -10.64 1.47
N ASP A 25 4.18 -11.78 1.77
CA ASP A 25 5.57 -11.83 2.21
C ASP A 25 6.45 -10.94 1.32
N VAL A 26 7.13 -9.97 1.94
CA VAL A 26 8.05 -9.08 1.24
C VAL A 26 9.43 -9.72 1.27
N ARG A 27 9.90 -10.10 0.08
CA ARG A 27 11.13 -10.89 -0.11
C ARG A 27 12.34 -10.00 -0.26
N ASP A 28 12.15 -8.76 -0.73
CA ASP A 28 13.21 -7.79 -0.95
C ASP A 28 12.76 -6.33 -0.75
N LEU A 29 13.74 -5.43 -0.81
CA LEU A 29 13.53 -4.00 -0.62
C LEU A 29 12.66 -3.38 -1.72
N GLY A 30 12.69 -3.91 -2.95
CA GLY A 30 11.89 -3.43 -4.07
C GLY A 30 10.40 -3.68 -3.84
N GLU A 31 10.05 -4.87 -3.36
CA GLU A 31 8.68 -5.21 -2.95
C GLU A 31 8.22 -4.33 -1.77
N ALA A 32 9.09 -4.10 -0.77
CA ALA A 32 8.80 -3.19 0.34
C ALA A 32 8.51 -1.76 -0.15
N ILE A 33 9.33 -1.27 -1.09
CA ILE A 33 9.16 0.05 -1.71
C ILE A 33 7.82 0.13 -2.41
N GLN A 34 7.44 -0.90 -3.17
CA GLN A 34 6.17 -0.93 -3.88
C GLN A 34 4.98 -0.92 -2.90
N HIS A 35 5.02 -1.73 -1.83
CA HIS A 35 3.97 -1.73 -0.79
C HIS A 35 3.81 -0.34 -0.15
N CYS A 36 4.92 0.26 0.28
CA CYS A 36 4.94 1.60 0.87
C CYS A 36 4.40 2.66 -0.10
N ARG A 37 4.75 2.56 -1.39
CA ARG A 37 4.29 3.48 -2.44
C ARG A 37 2.80 3.34 -2.70
N GLU A 38 2.28 2.12 -2.79
CA GLU A 38 0.85 1.87 -2.98
C GLU A 38 0.02 2.36 -1.80
N TYR A 39 0.47 2.09 -0.58
CA TYR A 39 -0.17 2.62 0.61
C TYR A 39 -0.17 4.15 0.62
N SER A 40 0.97 4.77 0.30
CA SER A 40 1.09 6.22 0.19
C SER A 40 0.09 6.82 -0.79
N LYS A 41 -0.10 6.22 -1.98
CA LYS A 41 -1.12 6.69 -2.95
C LYS A 41 -2.55 6.67 -2.38
N LYS A 42 -2.85 5.74 -1.46
CA LYS A 42 -4.18 5.65 -0.83
C LYS A 42 -4.39 6.78 0.18
N VAL A 43 -3.37 7.12 0.97
CA VAL A 43 -3.49 8.03 2.13
C VAL A 43 -3.08 9.48 1.87
N LEU A 44 -2.26 9.75 0.85
CA LEU A 44 -1.78 11.09 0.50
C LEU A 44 -2.76 11.85 -0.40
N ILE A 45 -2.77 13.19 -0.32
CA ILE A 45 -3.57 14.05 -1.22
C ILE A 45 -3.32 13.73 -2.71
N SER A 46 -4.31 13.97 -3.57
CA SER A 46 -4.35 13.43 -4.94
C SER A 46 -3.31 14.00 -5.91
N ASP A 47 -2.65 15.10 -5.56
CA ASP A 47 -1.67 15.83 -6.38
C ASP A 47 -0.21 15.54 -6.00
N VAL A 48 0.06 14.56 -5.13
CA VAL A 48 1.42 14.22 -4.71
C VAL A 48 2.10 13.31 -5.72
N VAL A 49 3.23 13.75 -6.23
CA VAL A 49 4.22 12.95 -6.94
C VAL A 49 5.07 12.21 -5.91
N ILE A 50 5.21 10.90 -6.09
CA ILE A 50 5.95 10.01 -5.19
C ILE A 50 7.15 9.45 -5.93
N SER A 51 8.35 9.72 -5.43
CA SER A 51 9.61 9.13 -5.90
C SER A 51 10.33 8.38 -4.78
N VAL A 52 11.17 7.42 -5.13
CA VAL A 52 11.89 6.58 -4.17
C VAL A 52 13.17 7.29 -3.74
N ASP A 53 13.43 7.31 -2.43
CA ASP A 53 14.68 7.82 -1.90
C ASP A 53 15.73 6.72 -1.75
N GLN A 54 17.00 7.05 -2.07
CA GLN A 54 18.14 6.14 -2.01
C GLN A 54 18.50 5.69 -0.59
N LEU A 55 18.00 6.39 0.43
CA LEU A 55 18.18 6.03 1.84
C LEU A 55 17.35 4.80 2.27
N SER A 56 16.46 4.31 1.40
CA SER A 56 15.69 3.09 1.67
C SER A 56 16.61 1.89 1.89
N THR A 57 16.41 1.14 2.97
CA THR A 57 17.33 0.09 3.42
C THR A 57 16.61 -1.09 4.06
N ARG A 58 17.28 -2.25 4.04
CA ARG A 58 16.89 -3.42 4.84
C ARG A 58 17.55 -3.29 6.21
N GLU A 59 16.75 -3.20 7.27
CA GLU A 59 17.27 -3.15 8.63
C GLU A 59 17.49 -4.57 9.16
N GLN A 60 18.51 -4.76 10.01
CA GLN A 60 18.85 -6.08 10.57
C GLN A 60 17.76 -6.64 11.51
N GLY A 61 16.73 -5.85 11.84
CA GLY A 61 15.65 -6.18 12.78
C GLY A 61 14.40 -6.84 12.18
N GLY A 62 14.44 -7.31 10.93
CA GLY A 62 13.28 -8.00 10.34
C GLY A 62 12.22 -7.08 9.74
N TYR A 63 12.61 -5.85 9.36
CA TYR A 63 11.80 -4.93 8.59
C TYR A 63 12.64 -4.15 7.57
N TYR A 64 11.98 -3.63 6.55
CA TYR A 64 12.52 -2.72 5.55
C TYR A 64 12.10 -1.30 5.92
N LYS A 65 13.06 -0.38 6.00
CA LYS A 65 12.80 1.05 6.11
C LYS A 65 12.80 1.65 4.72
N VAL A 66 11.64 2.14 4.29
CA VAL A 66 11.44 2.77 2.99
C VAL A 66 11.27 4.26 3.18
N PHE A 67 12.01 5.04 2.41
CA PHE A 67 11.87 6.49 2.34
C PHE A 67 11.39 6.89 0.95
N LEU A 68 10.37 7.72 0.88
CA LEU A 68 9.80 8.24 -0.36
C LEU A 68 9.84 9.76 -0.32
N ASN A 69 10.28 10.38 -1.42
CA ASN A 69 10.17 11.82 -1.61
C ASN A 69 8.77 12.15 -2.13
N LEU A 70 8.17 13.18 -1.52
CA LEU A 70 6.82 13.65 -1.79
C LEU A 70 6.87 15.08 -2.31
N ASP A 71 6.35 15.28 -3.51
CA ASP A 71 6.37 16.59 -4.16
C ASP A 71 4.97 16.94 -4.64
N ASN A 72 4.51 18.16 -4.38
CA ASN A 72 3.36 18.73 -5.07
C ASN A 72 3.63 20.18 -5.47
N GLN A 73 2.64 20.87 -6.02
CA GLN A 73 2.82 22.26 -6.51
C GLN A 73 3.19 23.27 -5.41
N HIS A 74 3.04 22.92 -4.14
CA HIS A 74 3.13 23.84 -3.01
C HIS A 74 4.23 23.48 -2.00
N LYS A 75 4.67 22.22 -1.96
CA LYS A 75 5.61 21.73 -0.95
C LYS A 75 6.37 20.49 -1.41
N HIS A 76 7.55 20.36 -0.82
CA HIS A 76 8.42 19.20 -0.88
C HIS A 76 8.48 18.57 0.51
N GLY A 77 8.54 17.24 0.59
CA GLY A 77 8.64 16.52 1.85
C GLY A 77 8.95 15.05 1.64
N TYR A 78 8.69 14.23 2.66
CA TYR A 78 8.99 12.81 2.62
C TYR A 78 7.90 11.99 3.31
N ALA A 79 7.83 10.71 2.95
CA ALA A 79 7.18 9.67 3.71
C ALA A 79 8.20 8.62 4.16
N SER A 80 7.96 8.04 5.32
CA SER A 80 8.69 6.89 5.84
C SER A 80 7.74 5.74 6.11
N CYS A 81 8.10 4.53 5.66
CA CYS A 81 7.40 3.30 6.00
C CYS A 81 8.36 2.31 6.66
N GLU A 82 7.86 1.57 7.65
CA GLU A 82 8.50 0.35 8.12
C GLU A 82 7.63 -0.82 7.68
N VAL A 83 8.20 -1.71 6.86
CA VAL A 83 7.51 -2.87 6.29
C VAL A 83 8.13 -4.13 6.87
N ASP A 84 7.37 -4.93 7.61
CA ASP A 84 7.90 -6.19 8.13
C ASP A 84 8.06 -7.26 7.03
N MET A 85 8.69 -8.39 7.36
CA MET A 85 8.90 -9.48 6.38
C MET A 85 7.60 -10.12 5.87
N SER A 86 6.46 -9.97 6.57
CA SER A 86 5.15 -10.44 6.11
C SER A 86 4.46 -9.47 5.13
N GLY A 87 5.10 -8.32 4.89
CA GLY A 87 4.59 -7.25 4.03
C GLY A 87 3.65 -6.28 4.72
N LEU A 88 3.50 -6.36 6.05
CA LEU A 88 2.70 -5.42 6.81
C LEU A 88 3.47 -4.12 7.02
N ILE A 89 2.81 -2.99 6.72
CA ILE A 89 3.32 -1.67 7.08
C ILE A 89 3.03 -1.44 8.57
N VAL A 90 4.04 -1.63 9.41
CA VAL A 90 3.93 -1.53 10.87
C VAL A 90 4.05 -0.08 11.37
N ASN A 91 4.64 0.79 10.55
CA ASN A 91 4.75 2.21 10.84
C ASN A 91 4.68 3.02 9.54
N TYR A 92 3.98 4.16 9.58
CA TYR A 92 3.85 5.08 8.45
C TYR A 92 3.80 6.53 8.91
N SER A 93 4.62 7.38 8.30
CA SER A 93 4.58 8.83 8.50
C SER A 93 4.72 9.57 7.18
N ALA A 94 3.94 10.63 7.01
CA ALA A 94 3.98 11.53 5.86
C ALA A 94 3.52 12.95 6.28
N PRO A 95 4.34 13.66 7.08
CA PRO A 95 3.92 14.89 7.75
C PRO A 95 3.41 15.95 6.78
N GLY A 96 2.16 16.37 6.97
CA GLY A 96 1.55 17.43 6.17
C GLY A 96 1.04 17.00 4.79
N PHE A 97 1.17 15.74 4.36
CA PHE A 97 0.69 15.27 3.04
C PHE A 97 -0.54 14.35 3.09
N HIS A 98 -1.02 14.00 4.28
CA HIS A 98 -2.21 13.17 4.47
C HIS A 98 -3.47 13.85 3.94
N LYS A 99 -4.36 13.07 3.31
CA LYS A 99 -5.75 13.47 3.11
C LYS A 99 -6.31 13.79 4.48
N ASN A 100 -6.99 14.93 4.63
CA ASN A 100 -7.66 15.29 5.88
C ASN A 100 -8.90 14.41 6.05
N THR A 101 -8.70 13.11 6.24
CA THR A 101 -9.72 12.14 6.61
C THR A 101 -9.64 12.06 8.12
N GLY A 102 -10.61 12.64 8.82
CA GLY A 102 -10.65 12.73 10.30
C GLY A 102 -10.70 11.38 11.06
N ALA A 103 -10.20 10.29 10.48
CA ALA A 103 -10.22 8.93 10.99
C ALA A 103 -8.85 8.38 11.43
N PHE A 104 -7.72 9.04 11.12
CA PHE A 104 -6.37 8.53 11.48
C PHE A 104 -5.56 9.45 12.42
N SER A 105 -6.24 10.33 13.17
CA SER A 105 -5.61 11.13 14.23
C SER A 105 -5.14 10.32 15.46
N GLN A 106 -5.29 8.99 15.47
CA GLN A 106 -4.96 8.15 16.64
C GLN A 106 -3.53 7.57 16.65
N PHE A 107 -2.76 7.63 15.56
CA PHE A 107 -1.41 7.04 15.52
C PHE A 107 -0.26 8.05 15.52
N SER A 108 -0.55 9.35 15.64
CA SER A 108 0.45 10.42 15.68
C SER A 108 0.45 11.11 17.05
N ASN A 109 0.66 10.35 18.12
CA ASN A 109 1.08 10.89 19.42
C ASN A 109 1.94 9.84 20.14
N ASN A 110 3.24 9.89 19.90
CA ASN A 110 4.25 9.68 20.94
C ASN A 110 5.53 10.44 20.57
#